data_AF-A0A931IGM0-F1
#
_entry.id   AF-A0A931IGM0-F1
#
_cell.length_a   1.000
_cell.length_b   1.000
_cell.length_c   1.000
_cell.angle_alpha   90.00
_cell.angle_beta   90.00
_cell.angle_gamma   90.00
#
_symmetry.space_group_name_H-M   'P 1'
#
loop_
_entity.id
_entity.type
_entity.pdbx_description
1 polymer ?
#
loop_
_entity_poly.entity_id
_entity_poly.type
_entity_poly.pdbx_seq_one_letter_code
_entity_poly.pdbx_strand_id
1 'polypeptide(L)'
;MSSDRPTYSVYGLTPNQPFAFTVPPVEARPDQPLPDAGLFLRICAGVEAPTTVLMRCAHGLVGEWRHVHEHGRDDAASVDEQLNLLIWFIDREAGGHTKEIAVRADAPTAPSSYGQWVAWLVWRYVRYALRQNDPQHCERDAAELTWCIEGLNQIVADVRAGRVRLPEQATEVFPPRLAMPESGQRS
;
A
#
# COMPACT_ATOMS: atom_id res chain seq x y z
N MET A 1 -1.29 36.49 -15.40
CA MET A 1 -0.57 35.21 -15.41
C MET A 1 -0.14 34.93 -13.98
N SER A 2 -0.83 34.01 -13.28
CA SER A 2 -0.50 33.65 -11.90
C SER A 2 0.64 32.63 -11.91
N SER A 3 1.73 32.93 -11.21
CA SER A 3 2.89 32.05 -11.08
C SER A 3 2.72 31.14 -9.86
N ASP A 4 2.01 30.02 -10.02
CA ASP A 4 1.97 28.93 -9.03
C ASP A 4 3.29 28.15 -9.08
N ARG A 5 4.35 28.72 -8.51
CA ARG A 5 5.53 27.94 -8.15
C ARG A 5 5.38 27.50 -6.69
N PRO A 6 5.52 26.21 -6.36
CA PRO A 6 5.44 25.75 -4.98
C PRO A 6 6.56 26.40 -4.15
N THR A 7 6.17 27.13 -3.11
CA THR A 7 7.07 27.79 -2.17
C THR A 7 7.62 26.76 -1.20
N TYR A 8 8.91 26.46 -1.26
CA TYR A 8 9.61 25.67 -0.26
C TYR A 8 10.25 26.60 0.78
N SER A 9 10.08 26.27 2.07
CA SER A 9 10.73 26.98 3.17
C SER A 9 11.99 26.23 3.59
N VAL A 10 13.14 26.88 3.48
CA VAL A 10 14.44 26.34 3.93
C VAL A 10 14.73 26.90 5.32
N TYR A 11 14.89 26.03 6.32
CA TYR A 11 15.41 26.40 7.64
C TYR A 11 16.82 25.81 7.84
N GLY A 12 17.77 26.66 8.23
CA GLY A 12 19.04 26.27 8.87
C GLY A 12 20.20 25.88 7.94
N LEU A 13 21.16 26.79 7.75
CA LEU A 13 22.47 26.50 7.14
C LEU A 13 23.53 26.37 8.24
N THR A 14 23.75 25.17 8.79
CA THR A 14 25.02 24.85 9.46
C THR A 14 25.40 23.37 9.27
N PRO A 15 26.70 23.04 9.02
CA PRO A 15 27.17 21.69 8.70
C PRO A 15 26.97 20.61 9.77
N ASN A 16 26.56 20.97 11.00
CA ASN A 16 26.59 20.10 12.17
C ASN A 16 25.21 19.58 12.61
N GLN A 17 24.15 19.78 11.81
CA GLN A 17 22.83 19.20 12.07
C GLN A 17 22.44 18.26 10.93
N PRO A 18 22.03 17.00 11.22
CA PRO A 18 21.53 16.11 10.19
C PRO A 18 20.34 16.76 9.49
N PHE A 19 20.45 16.86 8.16
CA PHE A 19 19.46 17.49 7.30
C PHE A 19 18.24 16.57 7.18
N ALA A 20 17.11 16.94 7.78
CA ALA A 20 15.83 16.30 7.53
C ALA A 20 15.11 17.08 6.42
N PHE A 21 15.22 16.61 5.17
CA PHE A 21 14.44 17.14 4.06
C PHE A 21 13.09 16.42 4.00
N THR A 22 12.05 17.05 4.53
CA THR A 22 10.68 16.59 4.34
C THR A 22 10.12 17.21 3.06
N VAL A 23 10.35 16.53 1.93
CA VAL A 23 9.55 16.81 0.72
C VAL A 23 8.12 16.38 1.05
N PRO A 24 7.11 17.27 0.89
CA PRO A 24 5.75 16.81 0.74
C PRO A 24 5.74 15.74 -0.37
N PRO A 25 5.02 14.62 -0.20
CA PRO A 25 4.79 13.72 -1.31
C PRO A 25 4.32 14.55 -2.50
N VAL A 26 4.97 14.38 -3.65
CA VAL A 26 4.75 15.24 -4.83
C VAL A 26 3.29 15.11 -5.31
N GLU A 27 2.55 14.13 -4.80
CA GLU A 27 1.21 13.78 -5.26
C GLU A 27 0.19 13.55 -4.14
N ALA A 28 0.55 12.94 -2.99
CA ALA A 28 -0.44 12.75 -1.92
C ALA A 28 -0.79 14.05 -1.18
N ARG A 29 -2.02 14.52 -1.37
CA ARG A 29 -2.60 15.63 -0.61
C ARG A 29 -3.67 15.13 0.36
N PRO A 30 -3.89 15.80 1.50
CA PRO A 30 -4.88 15.37 2.49
C PRO A 30 -6.33 15.40 2.00
N ASP A 31 -6.62 16.17 0.96
CA ASP A 31 -7.94 16.23 0.29
C ASP A 31 -8.18 15.06 -0.66
N GLN A 32 -7.16 14.26 -0.95
CA GLN A 32 -7.27 13.08 -1.79
C GLN A 32 -7.49 11.82 -0.94
N PRO A 33 -8.56 11.06 -1.18
CA PRO A 33 -8.84 9.89 -0.38
C PRO A 33 -7.82 8.77 -0.68
N LEU A 34 -7.43 8.06 0.37
CA LEU A 34 -6.57 6.88 0.25
C LEU A 34 -7.18 5.85 -0.73
N PRO A 35 -6.46 5.38 -1.76
CA PRO A 35 -7.01 4.44 -2.75
C PRO A 35 -7.55 3.13 -2.16
N ASP A 36 -8.62 2.62 -2.75
CA ASP A 36 -9.18 1.30 -2.44
C ASP A 36 -8.63 0.21 -3.37
N ALA A 37 -9.04 -1.06 -3.14
CA ALA A 37 -8.56 -2.19 -3.93
C ALA A 37 -8.88 -2.06 -5.43
N GLY A 38 -10.01 -1.42 -5.78
CA GLY A 38 -10.46 -1.31 -7.17
C GLY A 38 -9.47 -0.55 -8.04
N LEU A 39 -8.86 0.50 -7.50
CA LEU A 39 -7.84 1.27 -8.22
C LEU A 39 -6.60 0.44 -8.55
N PHE A 40 -6.09 -0.31 -7.57
CA PHE A 40 -4.93 -1.17 -7.77
C PHE A 40 -5.22 -2.31 -8.75
N LEU A 41 -6.39 -2.94 -8.67
CA LEU A 41 -6.77 -3.99 -9.61
C LEU A 41 -6.82 -3.49 -11.06
N ARG A 42 -7.26 -2.24 -11.29
CA ARG A 42 -7.25 -1.64 -12.62
C ARG A 42 -5.84 -1.42 -13.16
N ILE A 43 -4.90 -1.01 -12.30
CA ILE A 43 -3.48 -0.89 -12.65
C ILE A 43 -2.89 -2.27 -12.96
N CYS A 44 -3.15 -3.25 -12.11
CA CYS A 44 -2.66 -4.62 -12.29
C CYS A 44 -3.18 -5.24 -13.60
N ALA A 45 -4.44 -4.98 -13.95
CA ALA A 45 -5.05 -5.42 -15.20
C ALA A 45 -4.64 -4.61 -16.44
N GLY A 46 -3.84 -3.55 -16.27
CA GLY A 46 -3.40 -2.68 -17.37
C GLY A 46 -4.52 -1.83 -17.98
N VAL A 47 -5.67 -1.69 -17.31
CA VAL A 47 -6.79 -0.87 -17.79
C VAL A 47 -6.69 0.59 -17.35
N GLU A 48 -5.79 0.90 -16.41
CA GLU A 48 -5.54 2.25 -15.91
C GLU A 48 -4.04 2.53 -15.87
N ALA A 49 -3.63 3.69 -16.39
CA ALA A 49 -2.23 4.11 -16.38
C ALA A 49 -1.86 4.66 -14.99
N PRO A 50 -0.69 4.29 -14.43
CA PRO A 50 -0.28 4.75 -13.12
C PRO A 50 0.14 6.23 -13.17
N THR A 51 -0.75 7.11 -12.70
CA THR A 51 -0.49 8.55 -12.68
C THR A 51 0.18 9.02 -11.41
N THR A 52 0.10 8.25 -10.31
CA THR A 52 0.75 8.59 -9.03
C THR A 52 1.89 7.64 -8.65
N VAL A 53 2.77 8.03 -7.71
CA VAL A 53 3.88 7.29 -7.13
C VAL A 53 3.35 6.01 -6.53
N LEU A 54 2.30 6.09 -5.72
CA LEU A 54 1.63 4.93 -5.15
C LEU A 54 1.16 3.95 -6.25
N MET A 55 0.61 4.45 -7.35
CA MET A 55 0.20 3.61 -8.48
C MET A 55 1.37 3.02 -9.24
N ARG A 56 2.44 3.79 -9.46
CA ARG A 56 3.69 3.33 -10.09
C ARG A 56 4.38 2.26 -9.25
N CYS A 57 4.34 2.40 -7.93
CA CYS A 57 4.85 1.40 -7.01
C CYS A 57 4.01 0.12 -7.04
N ALA A 58 2.68 0.23 -7.06
CA ALA A 58 1.80 -0.93 -7.26
C ALA A 58 2.06 -1.64 -8.60
N HIS A 59 2.28 -0.88 -9.69
CA HIS A 59 2.70 -1.45 -10.97
C HIS A 59 4.09 -2.10 -10.88
N GLY A 60 5.05 -1.50 -10.17
CA GLY A 60 6.36 -2.10 -9.89
C GLY A 60 6.25 -3.45 -9.16
N LEU A 61 5.36 -3.55 -8.17
CA LEU A 61 5.09 -4.79 -7.45
C LEU A 61 4.60 -5.91 -8.39
N VAL A 62 3.84 -5.59 -9.44
CA VAL A 62 3.43 -6.59 -10.46
C VAL A 62 4.67 -7.15 -11.16
N GLY A 63 5.61 -6.29 -11.54
CA GLY A 63 6.88 -6.67 -12.18
C GLY A 63 7.70 -7.61 -11.31
N GLU A 64 7.91 -7.24 -10.04
CA GLU A 64 8.67 -8.05 -9.09
C GLU A 64 8.00 -9.41 -8.84
N TRP A 65 6.69 -9.44 -8.61
CA TRP A 65 5.98 -10.70 -8.36
C TRP A 65 5.94 -11.62 -9.58
N ARG A 66 5.87 -11.05 -10.78
CA ARG A 66 5.98 -11.81 -12.02
C ARG A 66 7.39 -12.37 -12.20
N HIS A 67 8.42 -11.58 -11.92
CA HIS A 67 9.80 -12.03 -11.96
C HIS A 67 10.02 -13.24 -11.04
N VAL A 68 9.55 -13.15 -9.79
CA VAL A 68 9.59 -14.24 -8.80
C VAL A 68 8.85 -15.49 -9.28
N HIS A 69 7.71 -15.32 -9.94
CA HIS A 69 6.96 -16.45 -10.47
C HIS A 69 7.73 -17.15 -11.61
N GLU A 70 8.35 -16.39 -12.51
CA GLU A 70 9.04 -16.91 -13.69
C GLU A 70 10.42 -17.52 -13.36
N HIS A 71 11.15 -16.93 -12.41
CA HIS A 71 12.55 -17.26 -12.12
C HIS A 71 12.76 -17.86 -10.72
N GLY A 72 11.69 -18.05 -9.95
CA GLY A 72 11.81 -18.47 -8.56
C GLY A 72 12.38 -17.37 -7.66
N ARG A 73 12.97 -17.77 -6.53
CA ARG A 73 13.56 -16.84 -5.54
C ARG A 73 15.09 -16.93 -5.51
N ASP A 74 15.71 -17.17 -6.66
CA ASP A 74 17.15 -17.39 -6.73
C ASP A 74 17.94 -16.15 -6.27
N ASP A 75 17.41 -14.94 -6.52
CA ASP A 75 17.92 -13.67 -6.01
C ASP A 75 17.03 -13.06 -4.89
N ALA A 76 16.60 -13.89 -3.94
CA ALA A 76 15.65 -13.51 -2.87
C ALA A 76 15.98 -12.18 -2.17
N ALA A 77 17.26 -11.91 -1.89
CA ALA A 77 17.68 -10.70 -1.20
C ALA A 77 17.41 -9.42 -2.01
N SER A 78 17.68 -9.44 -3.33
CA SER A 78 17.43 -8.28 -4.20
C SER A 78 15.93 -8.04 -4.37
N VAL A 79 15.17 -9.11 -4.56
CA VAL A 79 13.72 -9.05 -4.68
C VAL A 79 13.10 -8.51 -3.38
N ASP A 80 13.50 -9.03 -2.23
CA ASP A 80 12.97 -8.59 -0.94
C ASP A 80 13.32 -7.11 -0.68
N GLU A 81 14.51 -6.65 -1.06
CA GLU A 81 14.88 -5.22 -0.99
C GLU A 81 13.99 -4.35 -1.88
N GLN A 82 13.75 -4.75 -3.13
CA GLN A 82 12.89 -4.04 -4.07
C GLN A 82 11.43 -4.00 -3.59
N LEU A 83 10.90 -5.13 -3.11
CA LEU A 83 9.55 -5.22 -2.54
C LEU A 83 9.40 -4.30 -1.32
N ASN A 84 10.38 -4.32 -0.41
CA ASN A 84 10.37 -3.46 0.78
C ASN A 84 10.45 -1.97 0.41
N LEU A 85 11.25 -1.61 -0.60
CA LEU A 85 11.34 -0.24 -1.09
C LEU A 85 10.00 0.24 -1.69
N LEU A 86 9.35 -0.61 -2.49
CA LEU A 86 8.04 -0.29 -3.09
C LEU A 86 6.95 -0.14 -2.01
N ILE A 87 6.94 -1.02 -1.00
CA ILE A 87 6.04 -0.93 0.15
C ILE A 87 6.27 0.39 0.90
N TRP A 88 7.53 0.73 1.17
CA TRP A 88 7.89 1.97 1.88
C TRP A 88 7.41 3.22 1.14
N PHE A 89 7.56 3.28 -0.19
CA PHE A 89 7.03 4.40 -0.98
C PHE A 89 5.51 4.51 -0.89
N ILE A 90 4.80 3.38 -0.91
CA ILE A 90 3.34 3.35 -0.78
C ILE A 90 2.92 3.85 0.61
N ASP A 91 3.58 3.41 1.67
CA ASP A 91 3.29 3.85 3.04
C ASP A 91 3.55 5.34 3.23
N ARG A 92 4.64 5.85 2.65
CA ARG A 92 4.97 7.28 2.66
C ARG A 92 3.87 8.12 2.01
N GLU A 93 3.39 7.72 0.83
CA GLU A 93 2.29 8.42 0.14
C GLU A 93 0.98 8.29 0.93
N ALA A 94 0.67 7.11 1.49
CA ALA A 94 -0.50 6.90 2.34
C ALA A 94 -0.49 7.80 3.59
N GLY A 95 0.68 8.05 4.18
CA GLY A 95 0.87 9.02 5.25
C GLY A 95 0.47 10.45 4.84
N GLY A 96 0.72 10.84 3.58
CA GLY A 96 0.26 12.12 3.02
C GLY A 96 -1.26 12.22 2.92
N HIS A 97 -1.92 11.16 2.42
CA HIS A 97 -3.38 11.09 2.28
C HIS A 97 -4.12 11.10 3.61
N THR A 98 -3.48 10.61 4.69
CA THR A 98 -4.15 10.40 5.98
C THR A 98 -3.83 11.48 7.01
N LYS A 99 -2.93 12.41 6.69
CA LYS A 99 -2.38 13.40 7.64
C LYS A 99 -3.42 14.29 8.32
N GLU A 100 -4.49 14.67 7.62
CA GLU A 100 -5.53 15.58 8.14
C GLU A 100 -6.80 14.84 8.59
N ILE A 101 -6.78 13.50 8.60
CA ILE A 101 -7.92 12.74 9.09
C ILE A 101 -7.98 12.87 10.61
N ALA A 102 -9.08 13.41 11.12
CA ALA A 102 -9.37 13.44 12.54
C ALA A 102 -9.57 12.01 13.07
N VAL A 103 -8.61 11.53 13.84
CA VAL A 103 -8.66 10.18 14.42
C VAL A 103 -9.36 10.21 15.77
N ARG A 104 -10.23 9.22 16.03
CA ARG A 104 -10.84 9.01 17.36
C ARG A 104 -9.75 8.82 18.42
N ALA A 105 -9.97 9.31 19.64
CA ALA A 105 -8.97 9.27 20.69
C ALA A 105 -8.41 7.85 20.94
N ASP A 106 -9.30 6.86 20.91
CA ASP A 106 -9.08 5.44 21.21
C ASP A 106 -8.88 4.55 19.96
N ALA A 107 -8.73 5.13 18.76
CA ALA A 107 -8.57 4.35 17.53
C ALA A 107 -7.34 3.41 17.59
N PRO A 108 -7.49 2.09 17.41
CA PRO A 108 -6.33 1.20 17.38
C PRO A 108 -5.44 1.49 16.16
N THR A 109 -4.15 1.19 16.30
CA THR A 109 -3.23 1.14 15.15
C THR A 109 -3.37 -0.21 14.46
N ALA A 110 -3.51 -0.21 13.14
CA ALA A 110 -3.56 -1.45 12.36
C ALA A 110 -2.26 -2.25 12.53
N PRO A 111 -2.32 -3.58 12.61
CA PRO A 111 -1.13 -4.43 12.75
C PRO A 111 -0.26 -4.45 11.49
N SER A 112 -0.85 -4.13 10.33
CA SER A 112 -0.18 -4.07 9.04
C SER A 112 -0.33 -2.70 8.42
N SER A 113 0.74 -2.26 7.77
CA SER A 113 0.77 -1.02 7.00
C SER A 113 -0.10 -1.10 5.74
N TYR A 114 -0.35 0.05 5.14
CA TYR A 114 -1.16 0.12 3.92
C TYR A 114 -0.38 -0.46 2.72
N GLY A 115 0.91 -0.18 2.61
CA GLY A 115 1.80 -0.74 1.60
C GLY A 115 1.85 -2.27 1.66
N GLN A 116 1.82 -2.88 2.86
CA GLN A 116 1.73 -4.33 2.99
C GLN A 116 0.41 -4.89 2.46
N TRP A 117 -0.72 -4.21 2.71
CA TRP A 117 -2.00 -4.59 2.12
C TRP A 117 -1.98 -4.51 0.59
N VAL A 118 -1.40 -3.44 0.03
CA VAL A 118 -1.27 -3.27 -1.42
C VAL A 118 -0.36 -4.35 -2.00
N ALA A 119 0.82 -4.58 -1.42
CA ALA A 119 1.75 -5.62 -1.89
C ALA A 119 1.11 -7.02 -1.86
N TRP A 120 0.32 -7.32 -0.82
CA TRP A 120 -0.41 -8.57 -0.73
C TRP A 120 -1.52 -8.69 -1.75
N LEU A 121 -2.31 -7.63 -1.97
CA LEU A 121 -3.32 -7.59 -3.04
C LEU A 121 -2.68 -7.86 -4.40
N VAL A 122 -1.58 -7.19 -4.72
CA VAL A 122 -0.88 -7.36 -6.00
C VAL A 122 -0.36 -8.79 -6.14
N TRP A 123 0.24 -9.36 -5.09
CA TRP A 123 0.66 -10.76 -5.09
C TRP A 123 -0.51 -11.72 -5.36
N ARG A 124 -1.65 -11.54 -4.66
CA ARG A 124 -2.84 -12.38 -4.88
C ARG A 124 -3.41 -12.23 -6.27
N TYR A 125 -3.43 -11.01 -6.81
CA TYR A 125 -3.83 -10.75 -8.18
C TYR A 125 -2.93 -11.50 -9.18
N VAL A 126 -1.61 -11.35 -9.08
CA VAL A 126 -0.65 -12.00 -9.99
C VAL A 126 -0.81 -13.51 -9.94
N ARG A 127 -0.91 -14.08 -8.73
CA ARG A 127 -1.14 -15.51 -8.56
C ARG A 127 -2.42 -15.99 -9.24
N TYR A 128 -3.53 -15.30 -9.02
CA TYR A 128 -4.81 -15.65 -9.63
C TYR A 128 -4.76 -15.50 -11.14
N ALA A 129 -4.23 -14.38 -11.66
CA ALA A 129 -4.12 -14.14 -13.10
C ALA A 129 -3.33 -15.24 -13.84
N LEU A 130 -2.26 -15.75 -13.20
CA LEU A 130 -1.42 -16.81 -13.77
C LEU A 130 -2.00 -18.22 -13.61
N ARG A 131 -2.93 -18.44 -12.67
CA ARG A 131 -3.47 -19.77 -12.33
C ARG A 131 -4.99 -19.90 -12.43
N GLN A 132 -5.69 -18.89 -12.94
CA GLN A 132 -7.15 -18.89 -13.03
C GLN A 132 -7.72 -20.04 -13.88
N ASN A 133 -6.92 -20.60 -14.80
CA ASN A 133 -7.29 -21.73 -15.64
C ASN A 133 -6.86 -23.09 -15.05
N ASP A 134 -6.19 -23.10 -13.89
CA ASP A 134 -5.77 -24.33 -13.20
C ASP A 134 -6.88 -24.78 -12.23
N PRO A 135 -7.57 -25.90 -12.50
CA PRO A 135 -8.65 -26.39 -11.64
C PRO A 135 -8.21 -26.71 -10.20
N GLN A 136 -6.92 -26.95 -9.96
CA GLN A 136 -6.42 -27.24 -8.61
C GLN A 136 -6.28 -25.99 -7.74
N HIS A 137 -6.18 -24.81 -8.37
CA HIS A 137 -5.82 -23.58 -7.68
C HIS A 137 -6.85 -22.45 -7.85
N CYS A 138 -7.66 -22.46 -8.92
CA CYS A 138 -8.48 -21.32 -9.31
C CYS A 138 -9.45 -20.85 -8.22
N GLU A 139 -10.19 -21.76 -7.57
CA GLU A 139 -11.16 -21.42 -6.52
C GLU A 139 -10.47 -20.84 -5.27
N ARG A 140 -9.36 -21.46 -4.84
CA ARG A 140 -8.60 -20.99 -3.69
C ARG A 140 -8.01 -19.61 -3.96
N ASP A 141 -7.37 -19.42 -5.12
CA ASP A 141 -6.71 -18.17 -5.46
C ASP A 141 -7.74 -17.04 -5.65
N ALA A 142 -8.93 -17.35 -6.19
CA ALA A 142 -10.05 -16.42 -6.25
C ALA A 142 -10.56 -16.02 -4.84
N ALA A 143 -10.76 -16.99 -3.94
CA ALA A 143 -11.20 -16.72 -2.58
C ALA A 143 -10.17 -15.88 -1.80
N GLU A 144 -8.88 -16.21 -1.93
CA GLU A 144 -7.79 -15.44 -1.32
C GLU A 144 -7.71 -14.00 -1.87
N LEU A 145 -7.95 -13.81 -3.17
CA LEU A 145 -8.00 -12.49 -3.79
C LEU A 145 -9.22 -11.69 -3.28
N THR A 146 -10.41 -12.29 -3.23
CA THR A 146 -11.63 -11.66 -2.69
C THR A 146 -11.44 -11.21 -1.25
N TRP A 147 -10.86 -12.06 -0.39
CA TRP A 147 -10.56 -11.69 0.99
C TRP A 147 -9.61 -10.48 1.07
N CYS A 148 -8.60 -10.40 0.20
CA CYS A 148 -7.69 -9.25 0.15
C CYS A 148 -8.40 -7.96 -0.29
N ILE A 149 -9.30 -8.06 -1.26
CA ILE A 149 -10.10 -6.93 -1.75
C ILE A 149 -10.96 -6.37 -0.61
N GLU A 150 -11.69 -7.25 0.07
CA GLU A 150 -12.55 -6.88 1.19
C GLU A 150 -11.74 -6.28 2.34
N GLY A 151 -10.61 -6.90 2.70
CA GLY A 151 -9.74 -6.43 3.77
C GLY A 151 -9.12 -5.06 3.49
N LEU A 152 -8.62 -4.82 2.27
CA LEU A 152 -8.08 -3.52 1.88
C LEU A 152 -9.18 -2.45 1.81
N ASN A 153 -10.37 -2.78 1.31
CA ASN A 153 -11.49 -1.83 1.30
C ASN A 153 -11.92 -1.46 2.73
N GLN A 154 -11.94 -2.44 3.63
CA GLN A 154 -12.29 -2.24 5.03
C GLN A 154 -11.29 -1.32 5.74
N ILE A 155 -9.97 -1.57 5.61
CA ILE A 155 -8.96 -0.71 6.24
C ILE A 155 -9.03 0.71 5.70
N VAL A 156 -9.26 0.91 4.40
CA VAL A 156 -9.43 2.23 3.80
C VAL A 156 -10.66 2.94 4.37
N ALA A 157 -11.78 2.22 4.51
CA ALA A 157 -13.00 2.77 5.09
C ALA A 157 -12.82 3.15 6.57
N ASP A 158 -12.13 2.32 7.35
CA ASP A 158 -11.86 2.55 8.78
C ASP A 158 -10.91 3.72 9.01
N VAL A 159 -9.85 3.82 8.20
CA VAL A 159 -8.91 4.94 8.22
C VAL A 159 -9.63 6.23 7.86
N ARG A 160 -10.40 6.27 6.77
CA ARG A 160 -11.18 7.45 6.37
C ARG A 160 -12.18 7.90 7.43
N ALA A 161 -12.74 6.97 8.19
CA ALA A 161 -13.66 7.26 9.28
C ALA A 161 -12.98 7.61 10.62
N GLY A 162 -11.65 7.69 10.65
CA GLY A 162 -10.86 7.93 11.87
C GLY A 162 -10.98 6.82 12.90
N ARG A 163 -11.41 5.61 12.50
CA ARG A 163 -11.58 4.44 13.39
C ARG A 163 -10.28 3.68 13.62
N VAL A 164 -9.34 3.75 12.68
CA VAL A 164 -8.07 3.03 12.73
C VAL A 164 -6.94 3.97 12.30
N ARG A 165 -5.79 3.85 12.96
CA ARG A 165 -4.52 4.50 12.56
C ARG A 165 -3.72 3.53 11.70
N LEU A 166 -3.08 4.03 10.65
CA LEU A 166 -2.07 3.25 9.94
C LEU A 166 -0.72 3.37 10.68
N PRO A 167 0.08 2.29 10.74
CA PRO A 167 1.49 2.38 11.09
C PRO A 167 2.22 3.39 10.20
N GLU A 168 3.20 4.12 10.76
CA GLU A 168 4.04 5.04 9.99
C GLU A 168 4.99 4.31 9.02
N GLN A 169 5.25 3.02 9.27
CA GLN A 169 6.18 2.19 8.53
C GLN A 169 5.64 0.76 8.41
N ALA A 170 6.12 0.02 7.41
CA ALA A 170 5.88 -1.41 7.27
C ALA A 170 6.22 -2.17 8.57
N THR A 171 5.35 -3.10 8.95
CA THR A 171 5.55 -3.94 10.14
C THR A 171 6.13 -5.30 9.74
N GLU A 172 6.45 -6.17 10.70
CA GLU A 172 6.81 -7.56 10.40
C GLU A 172 5.58 -8.46 10.15
N VAL A 173 4.36 -7.90 10.16
CA VAL A 173 3.11 -8.67 10.06
C VAL A 173 2.77 -8.96 8.61
N PHE A 174 3.16 -10.15 8.15
CA PHE A 174 2.83 -10.68 6.84
C PHE A 174 2.33 -12.15 6.94
N PRO A 175 1.21 -12.53 6.30
CA PRO A 175 0.29 -11.71 5.51
C PRO A 175 -0.37 -10.61 6.35
N PRO A 176 -0.88 -9.54 5.70
CA PRO A 176 -1.45 -8.42 6.40
C PRO A 176 -2.67 -8.83 7.23
N ARG A 177 -2.88 -8.17 8.37
CA ARG A 177 -3.97 -8.46 9.31
C ARG A 177 -4.89 -7.25 9.48
N LEU A 178 -6.16 -7.51 9.74
CA LEU A 178 -7.13 -6.48 10.10
C LEU A 178 -6.90 -5.97 11.53
N ALA A 179 -7.23 -4.70 11.78
CA ALA A 179 -7.02 -4.04 13.06
C ALA A 179 -7.95 -4.55 14.18
N MET A 180 -9.09 -5.12 13.82
CA MET A 180 -10.05 -5.72 14.75
C MET A 180 -10.07 -7.23 14.52
N PRO A 181 -10.00 -8.07 15.57
CA PRO A 181 -10.43 -9.45 15.41
C PRO A 181 -11.93 -9.45 15.11
N GLU A 182 -12.37 -10.36 14.25
CA GLU A 182 -13.80 -10.65 14.06
C GLU A 182 -14.44 -10.82 15.44
N SER A 183 -15.30 -9.90 15.85
CA SER A 183 -16.25 -10.16 16.93
C SER A 183 -17.25 -11.18 16.41
N GLY A 184 -16.85 -12.46 16.37
CA GLY A 184 -17.64 -13.44 15.62
C GLY A 184 -17.14 -14.88 15.49
N GLN A 185 -16.25 -15.41 16.34
CA GLN A 185 -16.13 -16.87 16.50
C GLN A 185 -16.16 -17.27 17.98
N ARG A 186 -17.38 -17.31 18.52
CA ARG A 186 -17.73 -18.28 19.56
C ARG A 186 -18.38 -19.45 18.85
N SER A 187 -17.70 -20.60 18.84
CA SER A 187 -18.29 -21.93 18.96
C SER A 187 -17.22 -22.86 19.50
#